data_AF-A0A7R8UNW7-F1
#
_entry.id   AF-A0A7R8UNW7-F1
#
_cell.length_a   1.000
_cell.length_b   1.000
_cell.length_c   1.000
_cell.angle_alpha   90.00
_cell.angle_beta   90.00
_cell.angle_gamma   90.00
#
_symmetry.space_group_name_H-M   'P 1'
#
loop_
_entity.id
_entity.type
_entity.pdbx_description
1 polymer ?
#
loop_
_entity_poly.entity_id
_entity_poly.type
_entity_poly.pdbx_seq_one_letter_code
_entity_poly.pdbx_strand_id
1 'polypeptide(L)'
;MLSDDTSEGFPLVLKQGADNLYTMQGRKEDKMFLYGRLCLLLDESLVPELLHDIDTHYIQDNYYDVFRTNSLDPQLSEIFALLSDQQHLLYKTESRAFDLRRLLILLLCEQTASGTIFQTKIKSYLNKLNGLVAKHFQRILHDDENVVDAVFDYYKGKLRRNHWKKEIGSIHGFQRFCQLHYELHGNQLNKDQCLFALSVAHLFEEHYQPSYKEMGFRLINTVLDATPEDILLDSNVHKVLYHILFRNIPKMFSVAGSFMLWRCLCKCIALMNPSDFSKWVEVDDVIEAVMRKISLEPDSSVCCYQFGILLQLGLDNATEIKDLVIIDDIQKFGADEVDFATLRQACKSQSFKVYYKWAKRLLELFLAESHLLLVEKGKAIQMLRAMHTCYIVCITTMPVKVCEPHLIPFLEKFILVLMEVIINFKKDSTIVQLVEEFLTTISLHLGEESYQQLMSEEASEMKINLEKLLKHSAFGKRPLQGETDSQPGNSEIPNCPNPAQLCI
;
A
#
# COMPACT_ATOMS: atom_id res chain seq x y z
N MET A 1 9.03 -30.18 51.02
CA MET A 1 8.57 -29.48 52.24
C MET A 1 7.70 -28.34 51.78
N LEU A 2 6.47 -28.34 52.29
CA LEU A 2 5.35 -27.47 51.96
C LEU A 2 5.54 -26.05 52.51
N SER A 3 5.09 -25.07 51.72
CA SER A 3 4.24 -23.91 52.08
C SER A 3 4.12 -23.06 50.80
N ASP A 4 3.07 -23.19 50.00
CA ASP A 4 1.76 -22.54 50.18
C ASP A 4 1.87 -21.15 50.80
N ASP A 5 1.86 -20.13 49.94
CA ASP A 5 1.01 -18.95 50.14
C ASP A 5 0.55 -18.42 48.77
N THR A 6 -0.73 -18.65 48.51
CA THR A 6 -1.52 -18.16 47.40
C THR A 6 -1.95 -16.70 47.63
N SER A 7 -2.24 -16.01 46.53
CA SER A 7 -3.06 -14.79 46.43
C SER A 7 -2.43 -13.45 46.85
N GLU A 8 -1.67 -12.86 45.94
CA GLU A 8 -1.69 -11.41 45.77
C GLU A 8 -2.14 -11.08 44.35
N GLY A 9 -3.42 -10.72 44.23
CA GLY A 9 -3.98 -10.15 43.02
C GLY A 9 -3.35 -8.78 42.79
N PHE A 10 -2.67 -8.62 41.66
CA PHE A 10 -2.13 -7.34 41.21
C PHE A 10 -3.28 -6.34 41.00
N PRO A 11 -3.30 -5.17 41.68
CA PRO A 11 -4.33 -4.18 41.47
C PRO A 11 -4.06 -3.46 40.14
N LEU A 12 -5.07 -3.50 39.26
CA LEU A 12 -5.11 -2.69 38.04
C LEU A 12 -4.94 -1.22 38.37
N VAL A 13 -4.04 -0.57 37.65
CA VAL A 13 -3.74 0.83 37.81
C VAL A 13 -4.28 1.53 36.55
N LEU A 14 -5.37 2.27 36.72
CA LEU A 14 -5.94 3.23 35.77
C LEU A 14 -6.33 4.45 36.60
N LYS A 15 -5.94 5.65 36.17
CA LYS A 15 -6.20 6.87 36.92
C LYS A 15 -7.63 7.34 36.63
N GLN A 16 -8.58 7.02 37.49
CA GLN A 16 -9.93 7.58 37.45
C GLN A 16 -9.95 8.94 38.15
N GLY A 17 -10.37 9.99 37.43
CA GLY A 17 -10.65 11.30 38.00
C GLY A 17 -12.16 11.50 38.09
N ALA A 18 -12.67 11.68 39.30
CA ALA A 18 -14.03 12.16 39.54
C ALA A 18 -13.96 13.24 40.61
N ASP A 19 -14.59 14.41 40.36
CA ASP A 19 -15.35 15.10 41.39
C ASP A 19 -16.20 16.27 40.86
N ASN A 20 -17.43 16.29 41.37
CA ASN A 20 -18.37 17.40 41.58
C ASN A 20 -19.17 17.99 40.39
N LEU A 21 -20.50 17.87 40.45
CA LEU A 21 -21.41 18.96 40.89
C LEU A 21 -22.91 18.60 40.75
N TYR A 22 -23.69 18.93 41.79
CA TYR A 22 -25.16 18.98 41.80
C TYR A 22 -25.63 20.43 42.01
N THR A 23 -26.56 20.94 41.18
CA THR A 23 -27.91 21.54 41.50
C THR A 23 -28.48 22.52 40.43
N MET A 24 -29.53 22.03 39.72
CA MET A 24 -30.88 22.58 39.32
C MET A 24 -31.17 24.00 38.76
N GLN A 25 -31.86 24.06 37.57
CA GLN A 25 -33.01 24.94 37.17
C GLN A 25 -33.70 24.74 35.76
N GLY A 26 -33.97 23.51 35.30
CA GLY A 26 -35.26 23.12 34.66
C GLY A 26 -35.66 23.45 33.20
N ARG A 27 -34.80 23.94 32.27
CA ARG A 27 -35.01 23.76 30.79
C ARG A 27 -33.79 24.19 29.98
N LYS A 28 -33.11 25.25 30.44
CA LYS A 28 -31.71 25.52 30.08
C LYS A 28 -30.77 24.60 30.88
N GLU A 29 -31.05 24.31 32.16
CA GLU A 29 -30.30 23.27 32.88
C GLU A 29 -30.48 21.88 32.28
N ASP A 30 -31.65 21.50 31.74
CA ASP A 30 -31.81 20.13 31.22
C ASP A 30 -30.92 19.90 29.98
N LYS A 31 -30.80 20.92 29.11
CA LYS A 31 -29.86 20.89 27.98
C LYS A 31 -28.41 21.03 28.43
N MET A 32 -28.13 21.88 29.41
CA MET A 32 -26.80 22.04 30.01
C MET A 32 -26.32 20.75 30.68
N PHE A 33 -27.21 20.08 31.40
CA PHE A 33 -27.00 18.78 32.02
C PHE A 33 -26.80 17.71 30.96
N LEU A 34 -27.59 17.72 29.88
CA LEU A 34 -27.44 16.75 28.80
C LEU A 34 -26.12 16.92 28.03
N TYR A 35 -25.71 18.15 27.68
CA TYR A 35 -24.39 18.40 27.09
C TYR A 35 -23.27 17.98 28.05
N GLY A 36 -23.35 18.38 29.32
CA GLY A 36 -22.35 18.00 30.32
C GLY A 36 -22.27 16.49 30.53
N ARG A 37 -23.41 15.80 30.58
CA ARG A 37 -23.49 14.34 30.71
C ARG A 37 -22.91 13.65 29.49
N LEU A 38 -23.26 14.06 28.28
CA LEU A 38 -22.70 13.48 27.05
C LEU A 38 -21.19 13.72 26.97
N CYS A 39 -20.70 14.92 27.27
CA CYS A 39 -19.27 15.19 27.30
C CYS A 39 -18.54 14.31 28.32
N LEU A 40 -19.08 14.15 29.53
CA LEU A 40 -18.50 13.29 30.56
C LEU A 40 -18.47 11.82 30.11
N LEU A 41 -19.56 11.31 29.55
CA LEU A 41 -19.61 9.94 29.03
C LEU A 41 -18.58 9.73 27.91
N LEU A 42 -18.45 10.70 27.00
CA LEU A 42 -17.49 10.60 25.89
C LEU A 42 -16.05 10.64 26.38
N ASP A 43 -15.73 11.52 27.33
CA ASP A 43 -14.38 11.66 27.90
C ASP A 43 -13.96 10.40 28.66
N GLU A 44 -14.85 9.83 29.47
CA GLU A 44 -14.60 8.57 30.17
C GLU A 44 -14.51 7.35 29.25
N SER A 45 -15.02 7.45 28.02
CA SER A 45 -14.94 6.43 26.98
C SER A 45 -13.66 6.51 26.14
N LEU A 46 -12.85 7.55 26.30
CA LEU A 46 -11.53 7.63 25.66
C LEU A 46 -10.56 6.65 26.32
N VAL A 47 -9.60 6.15 25.53
CA VAL A 47 -8.64 5.17 26.04
C VAL A 47 -7.74 5.84 27.07
N PRO A 48 -7.59 5.27 28.28
CA PRO A 48 -6.78 5.87 29.32
C PRO A 48 -5.29 5.80 29.00
N GLU A 49 -4.54 6.76 29.56
CA GLU A 49 -3.08 6.77 29.51
C GLU A 49 -2.50 5.54 30.23
N LEU A 50 -1.49 4.92 29.62
CA LEU A 50 -0.71 3.86 30.23
C LEU A 50 0.22 4.41 31.30
N LEU A 51 0.42 3.67 32.38
CA LEU A 51 1.33 4.12 33.44
C LEU A 51 2.79 3.99 33.04
N HIS A 52 3.06 2.95 32.27
CA HIS A 52 4.37 2.61 31.76
C HIS A 52 4.39 2.74 30.25
N ASP A 53 5.53 3.16 29.70
CA ASP A 53 5.72 3.31 28.27
C ASP A 53 5.58 1.96 27.56
N ILE A 54 5.06 1.98 26.33
CA ILE A 54 4.95 0.79 25.45
C ILE A 54 6.29 0.07 25.21
N ASP A 55 7.42 0.71 25.51
CA ASP A 55 8.76 0.12 25.43
C ASP A 55 9.07 -0.85 26.58
N THR A 56 8.40 -0.67 27.71
CA THR A 56 8.76 -1.35 28.97
C THR A 56 7.99 -2.65 29.18
N HIS A 57 6.76 -2.73 28.67
CA HIS A 57 5.87 -3.85 28.89
C HIS A 57 5.13 -4.22 27.61
N TYR A 58 5.03 -5.52 27.35
CA TYR A 58 4.20 -6.03 26.28
C TYR A 58 2.71 -5.89 26.66
N ILE A 59 1.97 -5.10 25.88
CA ILE A 59 0.56 -4.82 26.14
C ILE A 59 -0.30 -5.92 25.53
N GLN A 60 -1.11 -6.57 26.36
CA GLN A 60 -2.01 -7.65 25.95
C GLN A 60 -3.47 -7.17 25.86
N ASP A 61 -4.27 -7.82 25.01
CA ASP A 61 -5.70 -7.48 24.82
C ASP A 61 -6.52 -7.57 26.11
N ASN A 62 -6.25 -8.56 26.95
CA ASN A 62 -6.94 -8.75 28.23
C ASN A 62 -6.75 -7.58 29.21
N TYR A 63 -5.70 -6.76 29.06
CA TYR A 63 -5.47 -5.60 29.92
C TYR A 63 -6.57 -4.53 29.77
N TYR A 64 -7.29 -4.54 28.65
CA TYR A 64 -8.42 -3.64 28.40
C TYR A 64 -9.79 -4.24 28.73
N ASP A 65 -9.88 -5.47 29.24
CA ASP A 65 -11.18 -6.08 29.58
C ASP A 65 -11.93 -5.28 30.66
N VAL A 66 -11.21 -4.76 31.66
CA VAL A 66 -11.79 -3.92 32.71
C VAL A 66 -12.28 -2.59 32.16
N PHE A 67 -11.46 -1.91 31.33
CA PHE A 67 -11.86 -0.68 30.67
C PHE A 67 -13.11 -0.88 29.80
N ARG A 68 -13.14 -1.96 29.01
CA ARG A 68 -14.28 -2.29 28.15
C ARG A 68 -15.56 -2.53 28.95
N THR A 69 -15.48 -3.39 29.95
CA THR A 69 -16.66 -3.85 30.70
C THR A 69 -17.20 -2.78 31.65
N ASN A 70 -16.31 -2.02 32.30
CA ASN A 70 -16.70 -1.10 33.37
C ASN A 70 -16.89 0.34 32.90
N SER A 71 -16.23 0.75 31.81
CA SER A 71 -16.30 2.13 31.30
C SER A 71 -16.94 2.16 29.91
N LEU A 72 -16.25 1.62 28.90
CA LEU A 72 -16.60 1.84 27.49
C LEU A 72 -17.99 1.30 27.12
N ASP A 73 -18.26 0.01 27.31
CA ASP A 73 -19.49 -0.62 26.80
C ASP A 73 -20.78 -0.07 27.46
N PRO A 74 -20.83 0.14 28.80
CA PRO A 74 -21.96 0.80 29.44
C PRO A 74 -22.17 2.23 28.94
N GLN A 75 -21.09 3.02 28.84
CA GLN A 75 -21.16 4.40 28.38
C GLN A 75 -21.58 4.50 26.91
N LEU A 76 -21.04 3.65 26.03
CA LEU A 76 -21.45 3.59 24.62
C LEU A 76 -22.94 3.30 24.48
N SER A 77 -23.49 2.38 25.29
CA SER A 77 -24.93 2.11 25.29
C SER A 77 -25.75 3.37 25.61
N GLU A 78 -25.35 4.13 26.64
CA GLU A 78 -26.01 5.39 27.02
C GLU A 78 -25.82 6.47 25.95
N ILE A 79 -24.60 6.63 25.41
CA ILE A 79 -24.29 7.57 24.33
C ILE A 79 -25.18 7.29 23.11
N PHE A 80 -25.32 6.03 22.69
CA PHE A 80 -26.17 5.70 21.54
C PHE A 80 -27.64 6.01 21.77
N ALA A 81 -28.15 5.76 22.98
CA ALA A 81 -29.54 6.09 23.33
C ALA A 81 -29.75 7.62 23.29
N LEU A 82 -28.88 8.37 23.96
CA LEU A 82 -28.97 9.83 24.03
C LEU A 82 -28.78 10.49 22.65
N LEU A 83 -27.80 10.03 21.87
CA LEU A 83 -27.57 10.58 20.52
C LEU A 83 -28.71 10.21 19.57
N SER A 84 -29.33 9.03 19.68
CA SER A 84 -30.48 8.66 18.85
C SER A 84 -31.63 9.66 19.02
N ASP A 85 -31.93 10.04 20.26
CA ASP A 85 -33.04 10.93 20.60
C ASP A 85 -32.71 12.41 20.35
N GLN A 86 -31.42 12.76 20.37
CA GLN A 86 -30.96 14.16 20.46
C GLN A 86 -29.90 14.51 19.39
N GLN A 87 -29.94 13.90 18.21
CA GLN A 87 -28.97 14.15 17.12
C GLN A 87 -28.82 15.63 16.75
N HIS A 88 -29.91 16.39 16.86
CA HIS A 88 -29.94 17.82 16.56
C HIS A 88 -29.00 18.66 17.45
N LEU A 89 -28.53 18.13 18.59
CA LEU A 89 -27.58 18.79 19.49
C LEU A 89 -26.18 18.92 18.89
N LEU A 90 -25.80 18.01 17.99
CA LEU A 90 -24.48 18.01 17.34
C LEU A 90 -24.28 19.23 16.42
N TYR A 91 -25.37 19.78 15.90
CA TYR A 91 -25.35 20.83 14.87
C TYR A 91 -25.71 22.23 15.40
N LYS A 92 -25.79 22.40 16.73
CA LYS A 92 -26.04 23.73 17.32
C LYS A 92 -24.76 24.53 17.41
N THR A 93 -24.85 25.84 17.29
CA THR A 93 -23.70 26.77 17.35
C THR A 93 -23.26 27.14 18.77
N GLU A 94 -23.81 26.49 19.80
CA GLU A 94 -23.48 26.77 21.21
C GLU A 94 -22.08 26.26 21.57
N SER A 95 -21.34 27.00 22.42
CA SER A 95 -19.98 26.63 22.85
C SER A 95 -19.88 25.25 23.51
N ARG A 96 -20.95 24.68 24.08
CA ARG A 96 -20.92 23.31 24.64
C ARG A 96 -21.15 22.23 23.58
N ALA A 97 -21.81 22.58 22.48
CA ALA A 97 -21.91 21.70 21.33
C ALA A 97 -20.53 21.52 20.68
N PHE A 98 -19.64 22.51 20.81
CA PHE A 98 -18.25 22.42 20.39
C PHE A 98 -17.48 21.31 21.14
N ASP A 99 -17.48 21.32 22.48
CA ASP A 99 -16.80 20.28 23.27
C ASP A 99 -17.38 18.89 23.00
N LEU A 100 -18.70 18.80 22.86
CA LEU A 100 -19.40 17.57 22.47
C LEU A 100 -18.91 17.06 21.11
N ARG A 101 -18.87 17.92 20.09
CA ARG A 101 -18.38 17.58 18.75
C ARG A 101 -16.94 17.11 18.80
N ARG A 102 -16.06 17.84 19.49
CA ARG A 102 -14.64 17.48 19.64
C ARG A 102 -14.48 16.09 20.27
N LEU A 103 -15.08 15.86 21.44
CA LEU A 103 -14.98 14.57 22.15
C LEU A 103 -15.59 13.42 21.36
N LEU A 104 -16.69 13.66 20.65
CA LEU A 104 -17.29 12.65 19.78
C LEU A 104 -16.33 12.26 18.65
N ILE A 105 -15.70 13.23 17.99
CA ILE A 105 -14.70 12.95 16.94
C ILE A 105 -13.53 12.14 17.49
N LEU A 106 -12.99 12.52 18.65
CA LEU A 106 -11.91 11.77 19.31
C LEU A 106 -12.29 10.32 19.59
N LEU A 107 -13.46 10.09 20.21
CA LEU A 107 -13.96 8.75 20.50
C LEU A 107 -14.15 7.92 19.23
N LEU A 108 -14.77 8.50 18.20
CA LEU A 108 -14.99 7.82 16.93
C LEU A 108 -13.66 7.41 16.28
N CYS A 109 -12.63 8.26 16.35
CA CYS A 109 -11.31 7.94 15.81
C CYS A 109 -10.63 6.79 16.59
N GLU A 110 -10.62 6.82 17.91
CA GLU A 110 -10.00 5.75 18.72
C GLU A 110 -10.73 4.41 18.54
N GLN A 111 -12.07 4.42 18.61
CA GLN A 111 -12.88 3.21 18.61
C GLN A 111 -13.17 2.65 17.21
N THR A 112 -12.82 3.34 16.13
CA THR A 112 -12.93 2.82 14.74
C THR A 112 -11.59 2.62 14.05
N ALA A 113 -10.46 2.85 14.72
CA ALA A 113 -9.13 2.54 14.20
C ALA A 113 -8.96 1.03 13.93
N SER A 114 -8.37 0.61 12.81
CA SER A 114 -8.31 -0.81 12.51
C SER A 114 -7.41 -1.60 13.47
N GLY A 115 -7.91 -2.72 14.01
CA GLY A 115 -7.08 -3.74 14.66
C GLY A 115 -6.51 -3.34 16.01
N THR A 116 -7.22 -2.52 16.79
CA THR A 116 -6.76 -2.11 18.12
C THR A 116 -7.28 -3.05 19.21
N ILE A 117 -6.49 -3.20 20.28
CA ILE A 117 -6.77 -4.10 21.40
C ILE A 117 -7.73 -3.52 22.45
N PHE A 118 -7.94 -2.21 22.44
CA PHE A 118 -8.77 -1.50 23.42
C PHE A 118 -10.21 -1.27 22.93
N GLN A 119 -10.53 -1.67 21.70
CA GLN A 119 -11.85 -1.49 21.11
C GLN A 119 -12.93 -2.35 21.77
N THR A 120 -14.16 -1.85 21.75
CA THR A 120 -15.33 -2.64 22.14
C THR A 120 -15.38 -3.96 21.36
N LYS A 121 -15.61 -5.07 22.08
CA LYS A 121 -15.78 -6.40 21.49
C LYS A 121 -17.21 -6.62 20.96
N ILE A 122 -18.13 -5.70 21.25
CA ILE A 122 -19.55 -5.80 20.88
C ILE A 122 -19.72 -5.31 19.44
N LYS A 123 -19.91 -6.25 18.49
CA LYS A 123 -20.04 -5.96 17.06
C LYS A 123 -21.13 -4.94 16.73
N SER A 124 -22.27 -4.97 17.43
CA SER A 124 -23.35 -3.99 17.21
C SER A 124 -22.94 -2.57 17.57
N TYR A 125 -22.05 -2.38 18.55
CA TYR A 125 -21.53 -1.06 18.93
C TYR A 125 -20.54 -0.55 17.90
N LEU A 126 -19.63 -1.40 17.41
CA LEU A 126 -18.75 -1.05 16.29
C LEU A 126 -19.54 -0.63 15.05
N ASN A 127 -20.61 -1.35 14.70
CA ASN A 127 -21.47 -0.98 13.57
C ASN A 127 -22.14 0.38 13.77
N LYS A 128 -22.61 0.69 14.99
CA LYS A 128 -23.17 2.00 15.33
C LYS A 128 -22.13 3.11 15.25
N LEU A 129 -20.92 2.89 15.78
CA LEU A 129 -19.81 3.85 15.69
C LEU A 129 -19.43 4.14 14.24
N ASN A 130 -19.28 3.11 13.41
CA ASN A 130 -19.03 3.28 11.97
C ASN A 130 -20.20 4.00 11.27
N GLY A 131 -21.44 3.73 11.67
CA GLY A 131 -22.61 4.48 11.20
C GLY A 131 -22.57 5.96 11.59
N LEU A 132 -22.12 6.27 12.80
CA LEU A 132 -21.93 7.66 13.25
C LEU A 132 -20.80 8.35 12.47
N VAL A 133 -19.69 7.65 12.19
CA VAL A 133 -18.62 8.15 11.33
C VAL A 133 -19.19 8.52 9.97
N ALA A 134 -19.86 7.57 9.30
CA ALA A 134 -20.42 7.79 7.97
C ALA A 134 -21.44 8.93 7.91
N LYS A 135 -22.23 9.13 8.98
CA LYS A 135 -23.34 10.09 8.99
C LYS A 135 -22.93 11.49 9.48
N HIS A 136 -22.04 11.58 10.46
CA HIS A 136 -21.83 12.82 11.22
C HIS A 136 -20.41 13.39 11.12
N PHE A 137 -19.39 12.55 10.88
CA PHE A 137 -17.98 12.96 11.01
C PHE A 137 -17.63 14.16 10.13
N GLN A 138 -17.84 14.05 8.81
CA GLN A 138 -17.49 15.14 7.89
C GLN A 138 -18.34 16.38 8.09
N ARG A 139 -19.63 16.21 8.34
CA ARG A 139 -20.51 17.35 8.55
C ARG A 139 -20.08 18.14 9.78
N ILE A 140 -19.70 17.47 10.86
CA ILE A 140 -19.18 18.12 12.07
C ILE A 140 -17.92 18.94 11.78
N LEU A 141 -16.98 18.40 11.01
CA LEU A 141 -15.72 19.08 10.71
C LEU A 141 -15.87 20.19 9.66
N HIS A 142 -16.82 20.06 8.74
CA HIS A 142 -17.13 21.08 7.74
C HIS A 142 -17.93 22.26 8.33
N ASP A 143 -18.87 21.98 9.22
CA ASP A 143 -19.74 23.01 9.81
C ASP A 143 -18.98 23.87 10.86
N ASP A 144 -17.81 23.43 11.37
CA ASP A 144 -17.05 24.12 12.41
C ASP A 144 -15.53 23.83 12.33
N GLU A 145 -14.79 24.66 11.60
CA GLU A 145 -13.33 24.52 11.41
C GLU A 145 -12.55 24.53 12.74
N ASN A 146 -13.06 25.21 13.77
CA ASN A 146 -12.41 25.25 15.08
C ASN A 146 -12.34 23.85 15.73
N VAL A 147 -13.23 22.92 15.34
CA VAL A 147 -13.22 21.55 15.86
C VAL A 147 -11.98 20.82 15.35
N VAL A 148 -11.58 21.05 14.10
CA VAL A 148 -10.35 20.47 13.53
C VAL A 148 -9.15 20.94 14.35
N ASP A 149 -9.01 22.25 14.56
CA ASP A 149 -7.89 22.79 15.32
C ASP A 149 -7.87 22.30 16.78
N ALA A 150 -9.03 22.20 17.43
CA ALA A 150 -9.11 21.66 18.80
C ALA A 150 -8.80 20.16 18.88
N VAL A 151 -9.14 19.37 17.86
CA VAL A 151 -8.72 17.97 17.77
C VAL A 151 -7.21 17.87 17.57
N PHE A 152 -6.62 18.74 16.72
CA PHE A 152 -5.17 18.83 16.59
C PHE A 152 -4.49 19.24 17.89
N ASP A 153 -5.05 20.20 18.63
CA ASP A 153 -4.49 20.65 19.90
C ASP A 153 -4.55 19.57 20.98
N TYR A 154 -5.62 18.77 21.00
CA TYR A 154 -5.70 17.56 21.82
C TYR A 154 -4.54 16.60 21.49
N TYR A 155 -4.38 16.22 20.21
CA TYR A 155 -3.32 15.27 19.83
C TYR A 155 -1.92 15.88 19.98
N LYS A 156 -1.74 17.19 19.78
CA LYS A 156 -0.49 17.89 20.08
C LYS A 156 -0.16 17.81 21.57
N GLY A 157 -1.15 17.88 22.45
CA GLY A 157 -0.95 17.69 23.89
C GLY A 157 -0.46 16.29 24.23
N LYS A 158 -1.03 15.26 23.58
CA LYS A 158 -0.77 13.84 23.88
C LYS A 158 0.46 13.25 23.18
N LEU A 159 0.69 13.60 21.93
CA LEU A 159 1.69 12.95 21.06
C LEU A 159 3.05 13.65 21.02
N ARG A 160 3.34 14.55 21.96
CA ARG A 160 4.63 15.27 22.02
C ARG A 160 5.71 14.49 22.76
N ARG A 161 6.94 14.58 22.24
CA ARG A 161 8.19 14.11 22.88
C ARG A 161 8.18 12.60 23.19
N ASN A 162 8.28 12.20 24.45
CA ASN A 162 8.26 10.80 24.88
C ASN A 162 6.91 10.40 25.49
N HIS A 163 6.00 11.34 25.71
CA HIS A 163 4.71 11.07 26.36
C HIS A 163 3.78 10.21 25.49
N TRP A 164 3.91 10.31 24.16
CA TRP A 164 3.12 9.51 23.20
C TRP A 164 3.19 8.00 23.48
N LYS A 165 4.30 7.51 24.05
CA LYS A 165 4.51 6.10 24.38
C LYS A 165 3.53 5.56 25.42
N LYS A 166 2.80 6.45 26.10
CA LYS A 166 1.75 6.11 27.05
C LYS A 166 0.34 6.29 26.49
N GLU A 167 0.23 6.92 25.33
CA GLU A 167 -1.04 7.43 24.79
C GLU A 167 -1.52 6.58 23.61
N ILE A 168 -1.66 5.26 23.83
CA ILE A 168 -1.98 4.31 22.76
C ILE A 168 -3.30 4.60 22.04
N GLY A 169 -4.31 5.09 22.78
CA GLY A 169 -5.55 5.61 22.19
C GLY A 169 -5.27 6.72 21.19
N SER A 170 -4.51 7.73 21.62
CA SER A 170 -4.15 8.87 20.77
C SER A 170 -3.28 8.50 19.57
N ILE A 171 -2.41 7.50 19.67
CA ILE A 171 -1.60 7.04 18.54
C ILE A 171 -2.51 6.56 17.40
N HIS A 172 -3.40 5.61 17.70
CA HIS A 172 -4.31 5.03 16.73
C HIS A 172 -5.43 5.99 16.32
N GLY A 173 -5.92 6.77 17.28
CA GLY A 173 -6.93 7.80 17.07
C GLY A 173 -6.44 8.88 16.11
N PHE A 174 -5.23 9.39 16.29
CA PHE A 174 -4.68 10.41 15.39
C PHE A 174 -4.47 9.87 13.97
N GLN A 175 -3.94 8.66 13.84
CA GLN A 175 -3.82 8.02 12.52
C GLN A 175 -5.19 7.88 11.85
N ARG A 176 -6.20 7.41 12.59
CA ARG A 176 -7.57 7.25 12.08
C ARG A 176 -8.21 8.58 11.73
N PHE A 177 -7.98 9.61 12.53
CA PHE A 177 -8.43 10.97 12.26
C PHE A 177 -7.87 11.48 10.93
N CYS A 178 -6.56 11.35 10.72
CA CYS A 178 -5.92 11.76 9.47
C CYS A 178 -6.47 10.99 8.27
N GLN A 179 -6.64 9.68 8.40
CA GLN A 179 -7.23 8.84 7.35
C GLN A 179 -8.68 9.28 7.01
N LEU A 180 -9.53 9.46 8.03
CA LEU A 180 -10.91 9.87 7.81
C LEU A 180 -10.95 11.27 7.20
N HIS A 181 -10.33 12.26 7.85
CA HIS A 181 -10.51 13.65 7.47
C HIS A 181 -9.84 14.00 6.13
N TYR A 182 -8.65 13.45 5.86
CA TYR A 182 -7.84 13.85 4.71
C TYR A 182 -7.82 12.82 3.58
N GLU A 183 -7.58 11.54 3.89
CA GLU A 183 -7.47 10.50 2.84
C GLU A 183 -8.82 10.18 2.20
N LEU A 184 -9.87 9.96 3.00
CA LEU A 184 -11.19 9.56 2.48
C LEU A 184 -12.05 10.73 2.00
N HIS A 185 -11.81 11.91 2.53
CA HIS A 185 -12.66 13.06 2.30
C HIS A 185 -11.97 14.24 1.62
N GLY A 186 -10.66 14.13 1.33
CA GLY A 186 -9.95 15.04 0.44
C GLY A 186 -9.74 16.46 0.97
N ASN A 187 -9.88 16.67 2.30
CA ASN A 187 -9.55 17.97 2.90
C ASN A 187 -8.04 18.23 2.84
N GLN A 188 -7.64 19.48 3.00
CA GLN A 188 -6.22 19.88 2.91
C GLN A 188 -5.62 20.19 4.28
N LEU A 189 -4.36 19.80 4.47
CA LEU A 189 -3.56 20.18 5.63
C LEU A 189 -3.00 21.59 5.45
N ASN A 190 -3.13 22.43 6.48
CA ASN A 190 -2.34 23.66 6.56
C ASN A 190 -0.89 23.35 6.99
N LYS A 191 -0.01 24.36 6.91
CA LYS A 191 1.42 24.21 7.22
C LYS A 191 1.69 23.69 8.63
N ASP A 192 1.00 24.20 9.65
CA ASP A 192 1.23 23.81 11.05
C ASP A 192 0.74 22.39 11.33
N GLN A 193 -0.41 22.02 10.76
CA GLN A 193 -0.96 20.66 10.84
C GLN A 193 -0.06 19.66 10.13
N CYS A 194 0.47 20.02 8.95
CA CYS A 194 1.45 19.24 8.20
C CYS A 194 2.73 19.00 9.03
N LEU A 195 3.35 20.06 9.57
CA LEU A 195 4.57 19.93 10.38
C LEU A 195 4.35 19.08 11.64
N PHE A 196 3.19 19.23 12.29
CA PHE A 196 2.85 18.40 13.44
C PHE A 196 2.68 16.93 13.03
N ALA A 197 1.89 16.64 12.00
CA ALA A 197 1.68 15.26 11.53
C ALA A 197 3.01 14.60 11.12
N LEU A 198 3.91 15.32 10.46
CA LEU A 198 5.25 14.83 10.14
C LEU A 198 6.10 14.56 11.38
N SER A 199 6.00 15.41 12.40
CA SER A 199 6.72 15.19 13.66
C SER A 199 6.27 13.90 14.35
N VAL A 200 4.96 13.62 14.34
CA VAL A 200 4.39 12.38 14.88
C VAL A 200 4.81 11.18 14.02
N ALA A 201 4.76 11.32 12.70
CA ALA A 201 5.14 10.25 11.79
C ALA A 201 6.62 9.85 11.96
N HIS A 202 7.49 10.82 12.18
CA HIS A 202 8.90 10.57 12.47
C HIS A 202 9.11 9.83 13.80
N LEU A 203 8.38 10.20 14.86
CA LEU A 203 8.43 9.48 16.14
C LEU A 203 8.07 8.00 15.98
N PHE A 204 7.07 7.70 15.17
CA PHE A 204 6.63 6.33 14.92
C PHE A 204 7.59 5.56 14.00
N GLU A 205 8.15 6.21 12.99
CA GLU A 205 9.13 5.62 12.07
C GLU A 205 10.45 5.24 12.76
N GLU A 206 10.92 6.05 13.71
CA GLU A 206 12.15 5.73 14.45
C GLU A 206 11.95 4.63 15.50
N HIS A 207 10.70 4.32 15.85
CA HIS A 207 10.38 3.31 16.86
C HIS A 207 10.80 1.91 16.42
N TYR A 208 11.33 1.08 17.33
CA TYR A 208 11.92 -0.21 16.95
C TYR A 208 10.89 -1.26 16.47
N GLN A 209 9.64 -1.19 16.94
CA GLN A 209 8.60 -2.15 16.55
C GLN A 209 8.06 -1.86 15.13
N PRO A 210 7.99 -2.88 14.24
CA PRO A 210 7.55 -2.71 12.85
C PRO A 210 6.17 -2.08 12.65
N SER A 211 5.22 -2.38 13.54
CA SER A 211 3.84 -1.87 13.45
C SER A 211 3.79 -0.34 13.53
N TYR A 212 4.52 0.27 14.46
CA TYR A 212 4.59 1.73 14.56
C TYR A 212 5.33 2.34 13.37
N LYS A 213 6.38 1.69 12.86
CA LYS A 213 7.04 2.18 11.64
C LYS A 213 6.11 2.24 10.45
N GLU A 214 5.30 1.20 10.26
CA GLU A 214 4.27 1.17 9.23
C GLU A 214 3.24 2.30 9.44
N MET A 215 2.80 2.56 10.68
CA MET A 215 1.93 3.71 10.97
C MET A 215 2.59 5.04 10.61
N GLY A 216 3.89 5.20 10.90
CA GLY A 216 4.68 6.36 10.50
C GLY A 216 4.65 6.57 8.99
N PHE A 217 4.93 5.52 8.20
CA PHE A 217 4.88 5.61 6.74
C PHE A 217 3.46 5.89 6.20
N ARG A 218 2.42 5.32 6.81
CA ARG A 218 1.03 5.64 6.44
C ARG A 218 0.68 7.11 6.69
N LEU A 219 1.13 7.65 7.82
CA LEU A 219 0.92 9.05 8.15
C LEU A 219 1.70 9.98 7.20
N ILE A 220 2.95 9.64 6.84
CA ILE A 220 3.70 10.38 5.81
C ILE A 220 2.96 10.37 4.48
N ASN A 221 2.43 9.21 4.05
CA ASN A 221 1.63 9.12 2.84
C ASN A 221 0.40 10.05 2.88
N THR A 222 -0.30 10.08 4.01
CA THR A 222 -1.47 10.95 4.21
C THR A 222 -1.07 12.43 4.11
N VAL A 223 0.05 12.81 4.73
CA VAL A 223 0.56 14.19 4.67
C VAL A 223 0.92 14.58 3.23
N LEU A 224 1.61 13.71 2.50
CA LEU A 224 2.00 13.98 1.11
C LEU A 224 0.78 14.09 0.17
N ASP A 225 -0.30 13.35 0.42
CA ASP A 225 -1.54 13.42 -0.38
C ASP A 225 -2.40 14.64 -0.03
N ALA A 226 -2.44 15.01 1.24
CA ALA A 226 -3.37 16.02 1.75
C ALA A 226 -2.77 17.42 1.87
N THR A 227 -1.46 17.59 1.77
CA THR A 227 -0.82 18.92 1.85
C THR A 227 -0.70 19.51 0.45
N PRO A 228 -1.14 20.76 0.22
CA PRO A 228 -0.86 21.50 -1.00
C PRO A 228 0.63 21.47 -1.40
N GLU A 229 0.91 21.27 -2.69
CA GLU A 229 2.28 21.11 -3.19
C GLU A 229 3.18 22.31 -2.88
N ASP A 230 2.65 23.53 -2.96
CA ASP A 230 3.34 24.77 -2.62
C ASP A 230 3.88 24.75 -1.19
N ILE A 231 3.07 24.30 -0.22
CA ILE A 231 3.49 24.17 1.18
C ILE A 231 4.62 23.14 1.33
N LEU A 232 4.52 22.02 0.63
CA LEU A 232 5.53 20.94 0.65
C LEU A 232 6.85 21.36 -0.01
N LEU A 233 6.77 22.15 -1.08
CA LEU A 233 7.92 22.67 -1.83
C LEU A 233 8.62 23.78 -1.03
N ASP A 234 7.89 24.78 -0.57
CA ASP A 234 8.42 25.93 0.18
C ASP A 234 9.12 25.49 1.48
N SER A 235 8.58 24.47 2.13
CA SER A 235 9.13 23.93 3.38
C SER A 235 10.23 22.88 3.16
N ASN A 236 10.56 22.53 1.90
CA ASN A 236 11.50 21.46 1.52
C ASN A 236 11.22 20.10 2.21
N VAL A 237 9.97 19.84 2.58
CA VAL A 237 9.55 18.64 3.32
C VAL A 237 9.91 17.37 2.55
N HIS A 238 9.62 17.37 1.24
CA HIS A 238 9.83 16.24 0.34
C HIS A 238 11.31 15.78 0.29
N LYS A 239 12.29 16.71 0.34
CA LYS A 239 13.73 16.37 0.37
C LYS A 239 14.15 15.74 1.70
N VAL A 240 13.68 16.32 2.81
CA VAL A 240 13.98 15.79 4.15
C VAL A 240 13.39 14.38 4.30
N LEU A 241 12.14 14.21 3.88
CA LEU A 241 11.47 12.92 3.88
C LEU A 241 12.19 11.90 2.99
N TYR A 242 12.60 12.28 1.78
CA TYR A 242 13.36 11.40 0.90
C TYR A 242 14.56 10.78 1.62
N HIS A 243 15.41 11.58 2.27
CA HIS A 243 16.59 11.07 2.97
C HIS A 243 16.23 10.16 4.15
N ILE A 244 15.20 10.51 4.92
CA ILE A 244 14.73 9.70 6.06
C ILE A 244 14.19 8.35 5.57
N LEU A 245 13.35 8.35 4.54
CA LEU A 245 12.72 7.17 3.97
C LEU A 245 13.76 6.27 3.30
N PHE A 246 14.69 6.85 2.53
CA PHE A 246 15.73 6.09 1.83
C PHE A 246 16.62 5.30 2.81
N ARG A 247 16.97 5.92 3.94
CA ARG A 247 17.71 5.27 5.05
C ARG A 247 16.98 4.05 5.64
N ASN A 248 15.66 3.95 5.44
CA ASN A 248 14.85 2.85 5.95
C ASN A 248 14.68 1.68 4.98
N ILE A 249 15.12 1.80 3.72
CA ILE A 249 15.05 0.70 2.74
C ILE A 249 15.74 -0.57 3.25
N PRO A 250 16.98 -0.52 3.79
CA PRO A 250 17.63 -1.73 4.31
C PRO A 250 16.87 -2.33 5.49
N LYS A 251 16.16 -1.50 6.23
CA LYS A 251 15.46 -1.85 7.47
C LYS A 251 14.07 -2.44 7.23
N MET A 252 13.52 -2.44 6.01
CA MET A 252 12.17 -2.94 5.71
C MET A 252 11.78 -4.25 6.44
N PHE A 253 10.63 -4.24 7.11
CA PHE A 253 10.25 -5.24 8.12
C PHE A 253 8.99 -6.06 7.77
N SER A 254 8.13 -5.56 6.89
CA SER A 254 6.88 -6.20 6.46
C SER A 254 6.54 -5.80 5.03
N VAL A 255 5.77 -6.62 4.31
CA VAL A 255 5.32 -6.30 2.93
C VAL A 255 4.48 -5.02 2.92
N ALA A 256 3.56 -4.87 3.87
CA ALA A 256 2.71 -3.68 4.00
C ALA A 256 3.51 -2.41 4.36
N GLY A 257 4.50 -2.52 5.26
CA GLY A 257 5.40 -1.43 5.60
C GLY A 257 6.30 -1.03 4.45
N SER A 258 6.85 -2.00 3.72
CA SER A 258 7.57 -1.77 2.46
C SER A 258 6.68 -1.05 1.45
N PHE A 259 5.42 -1.47 1.33
CA PHE A 259 4.49 -0.84 0.40
C PHE A 259 4.33 0.65 0.66
N MET A 260 4.07 0.99 1.92
CA MET A 260 3.89 2.38 2.33
C MET A 260 5.19 3.19 2.16
N LEU A 261 6.34 2.61 2.48
CA LEU A 261 7.64 3.26 2.35
C LEU A 261 7.97 3.61 0.90
N TRP A 262 7.79 2.66 -0.03
CA TRP A 262 8.05 2.91 -1.45
C TRP A 262 7.07 3.92 -2.04
N ARG A 263 5.79 3.87 -1.65
CA ARG A 263 4.79 4.88 -2.05
C ARG A 263 5.21 6.29 -1.58
N CYS A 264 5.71 6.43 -0.35
CA CYS A 264 6.23 7.71 0.14
C CYS A 264 7.42 8.20 -0.70
N LEU A 265 8.37 7.31 -1.02
CA LEU A 265 9.56 7.66 -1.80
C LEU A 265 9.18 8.13 -3.22
N CYS A 266 8.27 7.42 -3.90
CA CYS A 266 7.81 7.80 -5.24
C CYS A 266 7.16 9.19 -5.24
N LYS A 267 6.30 9.49 -4.24
CA LYS A 267 5.70 10.82 -4.07
C LYS A 267 6.73 11.91 -3.80
N CYS A 268 7.73 11.63 -2.95
CA CYS A 268 8.81 12.59 -2.69
C CYS A 268 9.59 12.88 -3.97
N ILE A 269 9.88 11.85 -4.78
CA ILE A 269 10.55 11.98 -6.07
C ILE A 269 9.71 12.80 -7.05
N ALA A 270 8.40 12.53 -7.14
CA ALA A 270 7.50 13.29 -8.01
C ALA A 270 7.51 14.79 -7.68
N LEU A 271 7.52 15.14 -6.39
CA LEU A 271 7.63 16.54 -5.93
C LEU A 271 9.00 17.17 -6.21
N MET A 272 10.07 16.36 -6.28
CA MET A 272 11.41 16.86 -6.62
C MET A 272 11.55 17.20 -8.11
N ASN A 273 10.65 16.73 -8.97
CA ASN A 273 10.89 16.65 -10.41
C ASN A 273 9.72 17.14 -11.31
N PRO A 274 9.51 18.45 -11.46
CA PRO A 274 8.61 18.94 -12.51
C PRO A 274 9.25 18.92 -13.92
N SER A 275 10.56 19.11 -14.09
CA SER A 275 11.15 19.31 -15.44
C SER A 275 12.69 19.18 -15.56
N ASP A 276 13.44 18.86 -14.50
CA ASP A 276 14.88 19.10 -14.49
C ASP A 276 15.73 17.82 -14.59
N PHE A 277 16.38 17.65 -15.75
CA PHE A 277 17.22 16.49 -16.04
C PHE A 277 18.48 16.37 -15.16
N SER A 278 18.77 17.39 -14.35
CA SER A 278 19.94 17.43 -13.47
C SER A 278 19.73 16.82 -12.06
N LYS A 279 18.48 16.49 -11.68
CA LYS A 279 18.11 15.93 -10.35
C LYS A 279 17.78 14.43 -10.36
N TRP A 280 18.46 13.69 -11.22
CA TRP A 280 18.20 12.25 -11.47
C TRP A 280 18.91 11.31 -10.50
N VAL A 281 19.71 11.85 -9.59
CA VAL A 281 20.50 11.06 -8.63
C VAL A 281 19.59 10.27 -7.69
N GLU A 282 18.51 10.90 -7.22
CA GLU A 282 17.57 10.29 -6.28
C GLU A 282 16.74 9.17 -6.93
N VAL A 283 16.38 9.32 -8.20
CA VAL A 283 15.71 8.26 -8.98
C VAL A 283 16.64 7.08 -9.19
N ASP A 284 17.90 7.35 -9.57
CA ASP A 284 18.94 6.32 -9.73
C ASP A 284 19.18 5.55 -8.42
N ASP A 285 19.30 6.26 -7.29
CA ASP A 285 19.49 5.66 -5.97
C ASP A 285 18.33 4.71 -5.60
N VAL A 286 17.09 5.13 -5.88
CA VAL A 286 15.90 4.31 -5.61
C VAL A 286 15.83 3.11 -6.55
N ILE A 287 16.09 3.26 -7.85
CA ILE A 287 16.13 2.15 -8.80
C ILE A 287 17.18 1.11 -8.37
N GLU A 288 18.40 1.57 -8.05
CA GLU A 288 19.47 0.72 -7.54
C GLU A 288 19.03 -0.04 -6.27
N ALA A 289 18.39 0.65 -5.33
CA ALA A 289 17.94 0.05 -4.08
C ALA A 289 16.83 -0.99 -4.30
N VAL A 290 15.86 -0.72 -5.18
CA VAL A 290 14.80 -1.67 -5.55
C VAL A 290 15.40 -2.89 -6.24
N MET A 291 16.29 -2.71 -7.22
CA MET A 291 16.95 -3.82 -7.91
C MET A 291 17.75 -4.70 -6.94
N ARG A 292 18.49 -4.11 -5.99
CA ARG A 292 19.19 -4.88 -4.95
C ARG A 292 18.22 -5.66 -4.07
N LYS A 293 17.06 -5.09 -3.74
CA LYS A 293 16.03 -5.78 -2.95
C LYS A 293 15.45 -6.96 -3.70
N ILE A 294 15.21 -6.82 -5.02
CA ILE A 294 14.72 -7.90 -5.88
C ILE A 294 15.68 -9.10 -5.81
N SER A 295 16.98 -8.85 -5.99
CA SER A 295 18.00 -9.91 -5.97
C SER A 295 18.19 -10.59 -4.61
N LEU A 296 17.67 -10.02 -3.52
CA LEU A 296 17.80 -10.57 -2.17
C LEU A 296 16.48 -11.18 -1.67
N GLU A 297 15.40 -11.08 -2.44
CA GLU A 297 14.06 -11.44 -2.00
C GLU A 297 13.69 -12.86 -2.44
N PRO A 298 13.58 -13.84 -1.50
CA PRO A 298 13.21 -15.20 -1.85
C PRO A 298 11.72 -15.38 -2.15
N ASP A 299 10.85 -14.46 -1.72
CA ASP A 299 9.40 -14.58 -1.97
C ASP A 299 9.00 -13.94 -3.31
N SER A 300 8.48 -14.75 -4.23
CA SER A 300 8.04 -14.30 -5.55
C SER A 300 7.00 -13.19 -5.52
N SER A 301 6.13 -13.17 -4.51
CA SER A 301 5.06 -12.16 -4.38
C SER A 301 5.68 -10.82 -4.00
N VAL A 302 6.63 -10.82 -3.06
CA VAL A 302 7.37 -9.62 -2.68
C VAL A 302 8.30 -9.16 -3.82
N CYS A 303 8.84 -10.09 -4.59
CA CYS A 303 9.61 -9.79 -5.79
C CYS A 303 8.74 -9.10 -6.87
N CYS A 304 7.55 -9.64 -7.16
CA CYS A 304 6.57 -9.02 -8.06
C CYS A 304 6.21 -7.60 -7.62
N TYR A 305 6.05 -7.41 -6.30
CA TYR A 305 5.78 -6.08 -5.74
C TYR A 305 6.88 -5.08 -6.09
N GLN A 306 8.13 -5.49 -5.94
CA GLN A 306 9.30 -4.65 -6.19
C GLN A 306 9.45 -4.34 -7.68
N PHE A 307 9.09 -5.26 -8.57
CA PHE A 307 8.93 -4.94 -10.00
C PHE A 307 7.84 -3.89 -10.24
N GLY A 308 6.72 -3.95 -9.51
CA GLY A 308 5.69 -2.90 -9.50
C GLY A 308 6.22 -1.50 -9.16
N ILE A 309 7.22 -1.42 -8.28
CA ILE A 309 7.84 -0.14 -7.91
C ILE A 309 8.75 0.38 -9.03
N LEU A 310 9.52 -0.49 -9.69
CA LEU A 310 10.28 -0.10 -10.88
C LEU A 310 9.34 0.44 -11.98
N LEU A 311 8.19 -0.21 -12.17
CA LEU A 311 7.17 0.27 -13.08
C LEU A 311 6.69 1.68 -12.72
N GLN A 312 6.32 1.89 -11.46
CA GLN A 312 5.85 3.19 -10.96
C GLN A 312 6.86 4.31 -11.22
N LEU A 313 8.14 4.08 -10.91
CA LEU A 313 9.21 5.07 -11.13
C LEU A 313 9.42 5.40 -12.60
N GLY A 314 9.13 4.45 -13.50
CA GLY A 314 9.14 4.68 -14.94
C GLY A 314 7.98 5.54 -15.40
N LEU A 315 6.79 5.19 -14.95
CA LEU A 315 5.52 5.82 -15.35
C LEU A 315 5.30 7.18 -14.73
N ASP A 316 5.87 7.46 -13.56
CA ASP A 316 5.77 8.79 -12.94
C ASP A 316 6.44 9.89 -13.77
N ASN A 317 7.36 9.49 -14.65
CA ASN A 317 8.04 10.32 -15.64
C ASN A 317 7.33 10.36 -17.01
N ALA A 318 6.14 9.75 -17.12
CA ALA A 318 5.37 9.53 -18.36
C ALA A 318 3.96 10.13 -18.27
N THR A 319 3.79 11.42 -18.59
CA THR A 319 2.52 12.13 -18.40
C THR A 319 1.33 11.50 -19.14
N GLU A 320 1.55 10.86 -20.29
CA GLU A 320 0.47 10.23 -21.09
C GLU A 320 0.09 8.81 -20.64
N ILE A 321 0.95 8.10 -19.89
CA ILE A 321 0.65 6.72 -19.43
C ILE A 321 -0.02 6.72 -18.05
N LYS A 322 0.08 7.82 -17.28
CA LYS A 322 -0.60 7.96 -15.98
C LYS A 322 -2.12 7.78 -16.06
N ASP A 323 -2.74 8.18 -17.18
CA ASP A 323 -4.19 8.09 -17.38
C ASP A 323 -4.66 6.70 -17.83
N LEU A 324 -3.73 5.82 -18.24
CA LEU A 324 -4.03 4.42 -18.49
C LEU A 324 -3.97 3.69 -17.16
N VAL A 325 -5.15 3.24 -16.72
CA VAL A 325 -5.57 2.46 -15.52
C VAL A 325 -4.63 1.32 -15.04
N ILE A 326 -3.50 1.10 -15.70
CA ILE A 326 -2.56 0.00 -15.56
C ILE A 326 -1.78 0.03 -14.23
N ILE A 327 -1.66 1.18 -13.56
CA ILE A 327 -0.89 1.28 -12.31
C ILE A 327 -1.65 0.67 -11.12
N ASP A 328 -2.92 1.06 -10.92
CA ASP A 328 -3.71 0.56 -9.78
C ASP A 328 -4.01 -0.95 -9.91
N ASP A 329 -4.12 -1.46 -11.13
CA ASP A 329 -4.40 -2.88 -11.39
C ASP A 329 -3.14 -3.75 -11.34
N ILE A 330 -1.95 -3.22 -11.66
CA ILE A 330 -0.68 -3.93 -11.41
C ILE A 330 -0.30 -3.88 -9.92
N GLN A 331 -0.63 -2.79 -9.22
CA GLN A 331 -0.46 -2.68 -7.76
C GLN A 331 -1.41 -3.60 -6.99
N LYS A 332 -2.61 -3.88 -7.51
CA LYS A 332 -3.47 -4.97 -7.04
C LYS A 332 -2.89 -6.30 -7.54
N PHE A 333 -1.93 -6.83 -6.79
CA PHE A 333 -1.41 -8.19 -6.95
C PHE A 333 -2.47 -9.17 -7.49
N GLY A 334 -2.37 -9.49 -8.78
CA GLY A 334 -3.33 -10.38 -9.44
C GLY A 334 -4.50 -9.69 -10.15
N ALA A 335 -4.30 -8.58 -10.87
CA ALA A 335 -5.21 -8.28 -11.98
C ALA A 335 -5.33 -9.53 -12.87
N ASP A 336 -6.54 -10.05 -13.00
CA ASP A 336 -6.80 -11.32 -13.67
C ASP A 336 -6.39 -11.28 -15.15
N GLU A 337 -6.29 -10.09 -15.76
CA GLU A 337 -5.78 -9.87 -17.12
C GLU A 337 -5.05 -8.52 -17.24
N VAL A 338 -3.86 -8.52 -17.85
CA VAL A 338 -3.14 -7.29 -18.25
C VAL A 338 -3.27 -7.18 -19.78
N ASP A 339 -3.83 -6.08 -20.28
CA ASP A 339 -3.87 -5.82 -21.73
C ASP A 339 -2.51 -5.32 -22.23
N PHE A 340 -1.63 -6.26 -22.56
CA PHE A 340 -0.31 -5.94 -23.09
C PHE A 340 -0.35 -5.21 -24.44
N ALA A 341 -1.43 -5.31 -25.21
CA ALA A 341 -1.53 -4.61 -26.49
C ALA A 341 -1.72 -3.10 -26.30
N THR A 342 -2.66 -2.72 -25.44
CA THR A 342 -2.86 -1.32 -25.05
C THR A 342 -1.60 -0.74 -24.40
N LEU A 343 -0.94 -1.51 -23.51
CA LEU A 343 0.29 -1.06 -22.86
C LEU A 343 1.42 -0.80 -23.87
N ARG A 344 1.65 -1.71 -24.84
CA ARG A 344 2.64 -1.51 -25.91
C ARG A 344 2.35 -0.25 -26.72
N GLN A 345 1.09 -0.02 -27.07
CA GLN A 345 0.70 1.15 -27.85
C GLN A 345 0.99 2.45 -27.09
N ALA A 346 0.70 2.49 -25.79
CA ALA A 346 0.97 3.63 -24.93
C ALA A 346 2.47 3.92 -24.76
N CYS A 347 3.28 2.87 -24.64
CA CYS A 347 4.73 2.99 -24.51
C CYS A 347 5.43 3.38 -25.82
N LYS A 348 4.83 3.11 -26.99
CA LYS A 348 5.44 3.35 -28.30
C LYS A 348 5.77 4.82 -28.60
N SER A 349 5.02 5.76 -28.04
CA SER A 349 5.25 7.21 -28.22
C SER A 349 6.20 7.82 -27.18
N GLN A 350 6.68 7.03 -26.21
CA GLN A 350 7.36 7.52 -25.03
C GLN A 350 8.84 7.08 -25.02
N SER A 351 9.76 8.01 -24.76
CA SER A 351 11.17 7.68 -24.56
C SER A 351 11.55 7.81 -23.09
N PHE A 352 11.49 6.72 -22.32
CA PHE A 352 11.93 6.73 -20.93
C PHE A 352 13.44 6.63 -20.84
N LYS A 353 14.09 7.79 -20.88
CA LYS A 353 15.54 7.93 -20.72
C LYS A 353 16.03 7.41 -19.35
N VAL A 354 15.13 7.30 -18.37
CA VAL A 354 15.36 6.81 -16.99
C VAL A 354 16.18 5.54 -16.96
N TYR A 355 15.75 4.54 -17.72
CA TYR A 355 16.28 3.20 -17.59
C TYR A 355 17.50 2.94 -18.46
N TYR A 356 17.97 3.90 -19.24
CA TYR A 356 19.05 3.68 -20.22
C TYR A 356 20.29 3.07 -19.54
N LYS A 357 20.68 3.66 -18.41
CA LYS A 357 21.80 3.21 -17.58
C LYS A 357 21.54 1.85 -16.91
N TRP A 358 20.27 1.52 -16.70
CA TRP A 358 19.80 0.34 -15.96
C TRP A 358 19.42 -0.84 -16.86
N ALA A 359 19.32 -0.65 -18.18
CA ALA A 359 18.82 -1.64 -19.12
C ALA A 359 19.54 -2.99 -19.02
N LYS A 360 20.89 -2.97 -19.05
CA LYS A 360 21.71 -4.18 -18.88
C LYS A 360 21.35 -4.92 -17.58
N ARG A 361 21.30 -4.18 -16.47
CA ARG A 361 21.06 -4.75 -15.15
C ARG A 361 19.63 -5.25 -14.98
N LEU A 362 18.64 -4.59 -15.57
CA LEU A 362 17.25 -5.07 -15.60
C LEU A 362 17.15 -6.42 -16.32
N LEU A 363 17.79 -6.54 -17.48
CA LEU A 363 17.81 -7.79 -18.25
C LEU A 363 18.55 -8.91 -17.49
N GLU A 364 19.68 -8.60 -16.86
CA GLU A 364 20.39 -9.54 -15.99
C GLU A 364 19.56 -9.95 -14.77
N LEU A 365 18.78 -9.04 -14.20
CA LEU A 365 17.88 -9.30 -13.08
C LEU A 365 16.75 -10.26 -13.46
N PHE A 366 16.14 -10.10 -14.64
CA PHE A 366 15.15 -11.07 -15.13
C PHE A 366 15.71 -12.49 -15.27
N LEU A 367 16.96 -12.61 -15.71
CA LEU A 367 17.62 -13.92 -15.79
C LEU A 367 17.91 -14.47 -14.39
N ALA A 368 18.41 -13.66 -13.47
CA ALA A 368 18.71 -14.09 -12.10
C ALA A 368 17.45 -14.60 -11.37
N GLU A 369 16.34 -13.87 -11.49
CA GLU A 369 15.08 -14.20 -10.81
C GLU A 369 14.20 -15.20 -11.57
N SER A 370 14.66 -15.68 -12.73
CA SER A 370 13.90 -16.64 -13.54
C SER A 370 13.62 -17.96 -12.84
N HIS A 371 14.46 -18.35 -11.86
CA HIS A 371 14.25 -19.55 -11.05
C HIS A 371 12.91 -19.52 -10.29
N LEU A 372 12.40 -18.33 -9.94
CA LEU A 372 11.09 -18.16 -9.28
C LEU A 372 9.92 -18.56 -10.20
N LEU A 373 10.12 -18.56 -11.52
CA LEU A 373 9.12 -19.01 -12.50
C LEU A 373 8.87 -20.51 -12.45
N LEU A 374 9.77 -21.31 -11.88
CA LEU A 374 9.69 -22.77 -11.90
C LEU A 374 9.07 -23.36 -10.62
N VAL A 375 8.77 -22.53 -9.61
CA VAL A 375 8.35 -22.98 -8.28
C VAL A 375 6.89 -23.45 -8.24
N GLU A 376 5.96 -22.55 -8.58
CA GLU A 376 4.53 -22.81 -8.47
C GLU A 376 3.79 -22.07 -9.58
N LYS A 377 2.75 -22.70 -10.17
CA LYS A 377 2.01 -22.13 -11.30
C LYS A 377 1.47 -20.72 -11.02
N GLY A 378 0.81 -20.52 -9.88
CA GLY A 378 0.21 -19.22 -9.54
C GLY A 378 1.25 -18.11 -9.44
N LYS A 379 2.39 -18.43 -8.79
CA LYS A 379 3.54 -17.52 -8.66
C LYS A 379 4.23 -17.25 -10.00
N ALA A 380 4.36 -18.26 -10.84
CA ALA A 380 4.92 -18.14 -12.18
C ALA A 380 4.07 -17.21 -13.06
N ILE A 381 2.74 -17.31 -13.01
CA ILE A 381 1.83 -16.41 -13.73
C ILE A 381 2.04 -14.96 -13.29
N GLN A 382 2.06 -14.71 -11.97
CA GLN A 382 2.25 -13.36 -11.43
C GLN A 382 3.61 -12.78 -11.84
N MET A 383 4.67 -13.58 -11.72
CA MET A 383 6.03 -13.15 -12.04
C MET A 383 6.24 -12.93 -13.54
N LEU A 384 5.68 -13.79 -14.41
CA LEU A 384 5.70 -13.57 -15.86
C LEU A 384 5.05 -12.24 -16.22
N ARG A 385 3.87 -11.94 -15.65
CA ARG A 385 3.17 -10.67 -15.86
C ARG A 385 3.99 -9.47 -15.37
N ALA A 386 4.59 -9.58 -14.18
CA ALA A 386 5.42 -8.52 -13.61
C ALA A 386 6.67 -8.25 -14.47
N MET A 387 7.41 -9.30 -14.83
CA MET A 387 8.58 -9.19 -15.73
C MET A 387 8.18 -8.64 -17.11
N HIS A 388 7.04 -9.07 -17.66
CA HIS A 388 6.59 -8.64 -18.99
C HIS A 388 6.22 -7.17 -19.01
N THR A 389 5.44 -6.74 -18.02
CA THR A 389 5.09 -5.34 -17.89
C THR A 389 6.35 -4.50 -17.68
N CYS A 390 7.26 -4.96 -16.82
CA CYS A 390 8.54 -4.28 -16.58
C CYS A 390 9.38 -4.22 -17.86
N TYR A 391 9.38 -5.25 -18.70
CA TYR A 391 10.04 -5.22 -20.00
C TYR A 391 9.40 -4.18 -20.94
N ILE A 392 8.07 -4.12 -21.04
CA ILE A 392 7.38 -3.15 -21.90
C ILE A 392 7.71 -1.72 -21.44
N VAL A 393 7.48 -1.41 -20.17
CA VAL A 393 7.66 -0.05 -19.66
C VAL A 393 9.14 0.33 -19.59
N CYS A 394 10.03 -0.55 -19.14
CA CYS A 394 11.41 -0.15 -18.85
C CYS A 394 12.38 -0.45 -20.00
N ILE A 395 12.07 -1.33 -20.95
CA ILE A 395 13.00 -1.72 -22.02
C ILE A 395 12.47 -1.32 -23.40
N THR A 396 11.20 -1.58 -23.73
CA THR A 396 10.69 -1.30 -25.09
C THR A 396 10.60 0.18 -25.44
N THR A 397 10.64 1.06 -24.45
CA THR A 397 10.71 2.52 -24.66
C THR A 397 12.10 3.03 -25.00
N MET A 398 13.09 2.14 -25.13
CA MET A 398 14.44 2.49 -25.54
C MET A 398 14.64 2.21 -27.02
N PRO A 399 15.42 3.04 -27.74
CA PRO A 399 15.83 2.69 -29.10
C PRO A 399 16.62 1.39 -29.09
N VAL A 400 16.21 0.40 -29.89
CA VAL A 400 16.83 -0.94 -29.88
C VAL A 400 18.36 -0.90 -30.06
N LYS A 401 18.88 0.02 -30.89
CA LYS A 401 20.32 0.24 -31.13
C LYS A 401 21.15 0.40 -29.85
N VAL A 402 20.52 0.97 -28.82
CA VAL A 402 21.13 1.22 -27.52
C VAL A 402 21.24 -0.06 -26.71
N CYS A 403 20.14 -0.82 -26.66
CA CYS A 403 20.03 -1.98 -25.78
C CYS A 403 20.50 -3.27 -26.46
N GLU A 404 20.63 -3.28 -27.79
CA GLU A 404 20.98 -4.44 -28.61
C GLU A 404 22.16 -5.28 -28.04
N PRO A 405 23.32 -4.69 -27.66
CA PRO A 405 24.45 -5.48 -27.14
C PRO A 405 24.15 -6.25 -25.85
N HIS A 406 23.09 -5.86 -25.14
CA HIS A 406 22.63 -6.51 -23.91
C HIS A 406 21.37 -7.34 -24.15
N LEU A 407 20.52 -6.93 -25.10
CA LEU A 407 19.27 -7.57 -25.44
C LEU A 407 19.50 -8.91 -26.12
N ILE A 408 20.39 -9.00 -27.12
CA ILE A 408 20.61 -10.26 -27.84
C ILE A 408 21.12 -11.38 -26.91
N PRO A 409 22.18 -11.19 -26.10
CA PRO A 409 22.64 -12.23 -25.17
C PRO A 409 21.62 -12.58 -24.08
N PHE A 410 20.79 -11.61 -23.68
CA PHE A 410 19.68 -11.85 -22.78
C PHE A 410 18.64 -12.78 -23.42
N LEU A 411 18.23 -12.51 -24.65
CA LEU A 411 17.19 -13.25 -25.35
C LEU A 411 17.58 -14.72 -25.58
N GLU A 412 18.82 -14.99 -25.96
CA GLU A 412 19.32 -16.36 -26.13
C GLU A 412 19.08 -17.22 -24.88
N LYS A 413 19.30 -16.65 -23.70
CA LYS A 413 19.12 -17.34 -22.41
C LYS A 413 17.66 -17.33 -21.98
N PHE A 414 16.99 -16.19 -22.09
CA PHE A 414 15.64 -16.01 -21.56
C PHE A 414 14.61 -16.81 -22.35
N ILE A 415 14.76 -16.97 -23.67
CA ILE A 415 13.88 -17.83 -24.47
C ILE A 415 13.93 -19.28 -23.96
N LEU A 416 15.12 -19.80 -23.63
CA LEU A 416 15.29 -21.15 -23.09
C LEU A 416 14.55 -21.30 -21.76
N VAL A 417 14.70 -20.32 -20.86
CA VAL A 417 13.95 -20.24 -19.60
C VAL A 417 12.44 -20.28 -19.85
N LEU A 418 11.93 -19.45 -20.76
CA LEU A 418 10.50 -19.40 -21.06
C LEU A 418 9.98 -20.74 -21.62
N MET A 419 10.79 -21.44 -22.43
CA MET A 419 10.43 -22.78 -22.91
C MET A 419 10.44 -23.80 -21.78
N GLU A 420 11.41 -23.72 -20.85
CA GLU A 420 11.46 -24.56 -19.66
C GLU A 420 10.23 -24.36 -18.78
N VAL A 421 9.77 -23.12 -18.60
CA VAL A 421 8.54 -22.80 -17.86
C VAL A 421 7.31 -23.47 -18.49
N ILE A 422 7.17 -23.43 -19.82
CA ILE A 422 6.09 -24.13 -20.54
C ILE A 422 6.15 -25.65 -20.28
N ILE A 423 7.35 -26.23 -20.33
CA ILE A 423 7.55 -27.67 -20.12
C ILE A 423 7.23 -28.05 -18.67
N ASN A 424 7.74 -27.29 -17.69
CA ASN A 424 7.55 -27.51 -16.26
C ASN A 424 6.07 -27.56 -15.89
N PHE A 425 5.27 -26.64 -16.45
CA PHE A 425 3.82 -26.60 -16.24
C PHE A 425 3.02 -27.37 -17.29
N LYS A 426 3.63 -28.36 -17.97
CA LYS A 426 2.97 -29.32 -18.86
C LYS A 426 2.11 -28.65 -19.95
N LYS A 427 2.60 -27.55 -20.53
CA LYS A 427 1.89 -26.78 -21.58
C LYS A 427 0.54 -26.23 -21.13
N ASP A 428 0.45 -25.80 -19.87
CA ASP A 428 -0.71 -25.08 -19.38
C ASP A 428 -1.05 -23.89 -20.28
N SER A 429 -2.33 -23.76 -20.66
CA SER A 429 -2.77 -22.78 -21.66
C SER A 429 -2.48 -21.34 -21.25
N THR A 430 -2.63 -21.01 -19.97
CA THR A 430 -2.38 -19.66 -19.46
C THR A 430 -0.89 -19.32 -19.51
N ILE A 431 -0.02 -20.27 -19.12
CA ILE A 431 1.43 -20.10 -19.21
C ILE A 431 1.88 -19.94 -20.66
N VAL A 432 1.39 -20.80 -21.57
CA VAL A 432 1.72 -20.74 -22.99
C VAL A 432 1.32 -19.38 -23.58
N GLN A 433 0.11 -18.89 -23.26
CA GLN A 433 -0.36 -17.59 -23.72
C GLN A 433 0.53 -16.44 -23.21
N LEU A 434 0.87 -16.42 -21.92
CA LEU A 434 1.72 -15.37 -21.35
C LEU A 434 3.13 -15.38 -21.97
N VAL A 435 3.70 -16.57 -22.19
CA VAL A 435 4.99 -16.70 -22.87
C VAL A 435 4.90 -16.22 -24.33
N GLU A 436 3.83 -16.59 -25.04
CA GLU A 436 3.59 -16.13 -26.42
C GLU A 436 3.50 -14.60 -26.50
N GLU A 437 2.77 -13.98 -25.58
CA GLU A 437 2.60 -12.52 -25.50
C GLU A 437 3.93 -11.80 -25.17
N PHE A 438 4.76 -12.41 -24.30
CA PHE A 438 6.10 -11.91 -23.99
C PHE A 438 7.01 -11.96 -25.22
N LEU A 439 7.07 -13.10 -25.89
CA LEU A 439 7.87 -13.29 -27.11
C LEU A 439 7.39 -12.41 -28.26
N THR A 440 6.08 -12.22 -28.40
CA THR A 440 5.48 -11.30 -29.37
C THR A 440 5.92 -9.87 -29.10
N THR A 441 5.96 -9.46 -27.83
CA THR A 441 6.44 -8.12 -27.44
C THR A 441 7.90 -7.92 -27.81
N ILE A 442 8.76 -8.90 -27.54
CA ILE A 442 10.17 -8.86 -27.95
C ILE A 442 10.29 -8.77 -29.47
N SER A 443 9.54 -9.59 -30.21
CA SER A 443 9.56 -9.60 -31.68
C SER A 443 9.16 -8.25 -32.27
N LEU A 444 8.11 -7.61 -31.72
CA LEU A 444 7.69 -6.27 -32.11
C LEU A 444 8.74 -5.20 -31.79
N HIS A 445 9.38 -5.29 -30.61
CA HIS A 445 10.44 -4.38 -30.20
C HIS A 445 11.65 -4.46 -31.16
N LEU A 446 12.12 -5.66 -31.50
CA LEU A 446 13.16 -5.85 -32.52
C LEU A 446 12.70 -5.42 -33.93
N GLY A 447 11.39 -5.34 -34.16
CA GLY A 447 10.80 -5.02 -35.45
C GLY A 447 10.58 -3.53 -35.73
N GLU A 448 10.94 -2.63 -34.81
CA GLU A 448 10.68 -1.19 -34.96
C GLU A 448 11.30 -0.60 -36.24
N GLU A 449 10.48 0.11 -37.03
CA GLU A 449 10.82 0.63 -38.36
C GLU A 449 12.04 1.55 -38.36
N SER A 450 12.26 2.31 -37.27
CA SER A 450 13.41 3.21 -37.09
C SER A 450 14.76 2.46 -36.91
N TYR A 451 14.69 1.16 -36.66
CA TYR A 451 15.83 0.28 -36.38
C TYR A 451 16.11 -0.72 -37.51
N GLN A 452 15.11 -1.11 -38.30
CA GLN A 452 15.26 -2.12 -39.36
C GLN A 452 16.41 -1.86 -40.36
N GLN A 453 16.75 -0.60 -40.63
CA GLN A 453 17.84 -0.23 -41.55
C GLN A 453 19.25 -0.31 -40.93
N LEU A 454 19.33 -0.49 -39.61
CA LEU A 454 20.55 -0.35 -38.80
C LEU A 454 20.73 -1.53 -37.83
N MET A 455 19.99 -2.62 -38.03
CA MET A 455 20.14 -3.83 -37.22
C MET A 455 21.44 -4.56 -37.56
N SER A 456 22.07 -5.18 -36.56
CA SER A 456 23.10 -6.17 -36.83
C SER A 456 22.52 -7.42 -37.50
N GLU A 457 23.41 -8.22 -38.09
CA GLU A 457 23.07 -9.55 -38.61
C GLU A 457 22.52 -10.45 -37.49
N GLU A 458 23.11 -10.39 -36.29
CA GLU A 458 22.69 -11.16 -35.11
C GLU A 458 21.26 -10.81 -34.67
N ALA A 459 20.93 -9.51 -34.60
CA ALA A 459 19.58 -9.06 -34.27
C ALA A 459 18.54 -9.46 -35.33
N SER A 460 18.93 -9.45 -36.59
CA SER A 460 18.09 -9.87 -37.72
C SER A 460 17.81 -11.38 -37.68
N GLU A 461 18.84 -12.18 -37.42
CA GLU A 461 18.71 -13.63 -37.25
C GLU A 461 17.83 -13.98 -36.05
N MET A 462 18.06 -13.33 -34.90
CA MET A 462 17.25 -13.52 -33.69
C MET A 462 15.76 -13.21 -33.94
N LYS A 463 15.45 -12.11 -34.65
CA LYS A 463 14.08 -11.76 -35.01
C LYS A 463 13.42 -12.84 -35.88
N ILE A 464 14.12 -13.32 -36.92
CA ILE A 464 13.62 -14.39 -37.80
C ILE A 464 13.35 -15.67 -37.00
N ASN A 465 14.26 -16.03 -36.10
CA ASN A 465 14.12 -17.22 -35.26
C ASN A 465 12.93 -17.10 -34.29
N LEU A 466 12.71 -15.93 -33.69
CA LEU A 466 11.54 -15.64 -32.87
C LEU A 466 10.23 -15.74 -33.66
N GLU A 467 10.17 -15.18 -34.87
CA GLU A 467 8.97 -15.28 -35.73
C GLU A 467 8.67 -16.72 -36.16
N LYS A 468 9.72 -17.53 -36.40
CA LYS A 468 9.55 -18.97 -36.67
C LYS A 468 9.05 -19.71 -35.44
N LEU A 469 9.57 -19.40 -34.26
CA LEU A 469 9.15 -20.00 -33.00
C LEU A 469 7.68 -19.70 -32.69
N LEU A 470 7.25 -18.45 -32.84
CA LEU A 470 5.85 -18.04 -32.64
C LEU A 470 4.88 -18.70 -33.64
N LYS A 471 5.35 -19.10 -34.82
CA LYS A 471 4.56 -19.85 -35.82
C LYS A 471 4.55 -21.36 -35.54
N HIS A 472 5.31 -21.85 -34.57
CA HIS A 472 5.37 -23.27 -34.24
C HIS A 472 4.05 -23.76 -33.63
N SER A 473 3.71 -25.03 -33.84
CA SER A 473 2.48 -25.66 -33.33
C SER A 473 2.35 -25.67 -31.80
N ALA A 474 3.45 -25.39 -31.09
CA ALA A 474 3.43 -25.17 -29.65
C ALA A 474 2.68 -23.88 -29.24
N PHE A 475 2.51 -22.95 -30.18
CA PHE A 475 1.87 -21.64 -30.00
C PHE A 475 0.63 -21.43 -30.91
N GLY A 476 0.17 -22.43 -31.68
CA GLY A 476 -1.07 -22.36 -32.47
C GLY A 476 -1.73 -23.73 -32.70
N LYS A 477 -3.06 -23.93 -32.69
CA LYS A 477 -4.23 -23.04 -32.94
C LYS A 477 -5.27 -23.10 -31.81
N ARG A 478 -5.97 -21.98 -31.58
CA ARG A 478 -7.24 -21.93 -30.82
C ARG A 478 -8.26 -22.91 -31.44
N PRO A 479 -8.99 -23.74 -30.66
CA PRO A 479 -10.25 -24.26 -31.15
C PRO A 479 -11.22 -23.08 -31.24
N LEU A 480 -11.60 -22.74 -32.47
CA LEU A 480 -12.79 -21.93 -32.71
C LEU A 480 -13.97 -22.64 -32.03
N GLN A 481 -14.58 -21.98 -31.06
CA GLN A 481 -15.91 -22.38 -30.59
C GLN A 481 -16.87 -22.31 -31.77
N GLY A 482 -17.58 -23.41 -32.01
CA GLY A 482 -18.76 -23.44 -32.85
C GLY A 482 -18.59 -24.23 -34.14
N GLU A 483 -18.55 -25.55 -34.03
CA GLU A 483 -19.22 -26.44 -35.00
C GLU A 483 -19.54 -27.75 -34.25
N THR A 484 -20.79 -27.83 -33.79
CA THR A 484 -21.43 -29.08 -33.44
C THR A 484 -21.58 -29.89 -34.71
N ASP A 485 -21.01 -31.11 -34.75
CA ASP A 485 -21.69 -32.26 -35.34
C ASP A 485 -21.04 -33.60 -34.92
N SER A 486 -21.90 -34.43 -34.31
CA SER A 486 -21.99 -35.90 -34.29
C SER A 486 -20.75 -36.82 -34.35
N GLN A 487 -20.69 -37.72 -33.35
CA GLN A 487 -19.91 -38.97 -33.16
C GLN A 487 -19.85 -39.96 -34.37
N PRO A 488 -19.27 -41.18 -34.23
CA PRO A 488 -17.92 -41.58 -33.80
C PRO A 488 -17.26 -42.56 -34.82
N GLY A 489 -15.94 -42.74 -34.78
CA GLY A 489 -15.28 -43.75 -35.63
C GLY A 489 -13.88 -44.14 -35.15
N ASN A 490 -13.72 -45.42 -34.81
CA ASN A 490 -12.48 -46.09 -34.45
C ASN A 490 -11.34 -45.85 -35.44
N SER A 491 -10.12 -45.62 -34.95
CA SER A 491 -8.91 -46.30 -35.46
C SER A 491 -7.67 -45.96 -34.62
N GLU A 492 -7.13 -47.00 -33.99
CA GLU A 492 -5.69 -47.34 -33.93
C GLU A 492 -4.71 -46.35 -33.29
N ILE A 493 -4.26 -46.75 -32.10
CA ILE A 493 -3.05 -46.28 -31.41
C ILE A 493 -1.82 -46.81 -32.17
N PRO A 494 -0.86 -45.96 -32.58
CA PRO A 494 0.50 -46.41 -32.81
C PRO A 494 1.41 -46.01 -31.63
N ASN A 495 2.02 -47.05 -31.07
CA ASN A 495 3.13 -47.12 -30.13
C ASN A 495 4.02 -45.86 -30.01
N CYS A 496 4.16 -45.36 -28.78
CA CYS A 496 5.28 -44.50 -28.36
C CYS A 496 6.61 -45.28 -28.38
N PRO A 497 7.71 -44.72 -28.91
CA PRO A 497 9.04 -45.18 -28.58
C PRO A 497 9.51 -44.61 -27.23
N ASN A 498 10.24 -45.45 -26.52
CA ASN A 498 10.80 -45.32 -25.18
C ASN A 498 11.79 -44.13 -25.05
N PRO A 499 11.76 -43.28 -24.00
CA PRO A 499 12.61 -42.08 -23.87
C PRO A 499 14.07 -42.34 -23.44
N ALA A 500 14.64 -43.50 -23.75
CA ALA A 500 15.99 -43.89 -23.32
C ALA A 500 17.07 -43.78 -24.43
N GLN A 501 16.78 -43.11 -25.54
CA GLN A 501 17.74 -42.93 -26.63
C GLN A 501 17.77 -41.48 -27.10
N LEU A 502 18.49 -40.62 -26.36
CA LEU A 502 19.06 -39.35 -26.84
C LEU A 502 20.02 -38.81 -25.75
N CYS A 503 21.10 -39.56 -25.52
CA CYS A 503 22.31 -39.08 -24.86
C CYS A 503 23.52 -39.65 -25.61
N ILE A 504 23.98 -38.94 -26.64
CA ILE A 504 25.40 -38.75 -27.02
C ILE A 504 25.51 -37.33 -27.57
#